data_AF-A0A4Y2MUW3-F1
#
_entry.id   AF-A0A4Y2MUW3-F1
#
_cell.length_a   1.000
_cell.length_b   1.000
_cell.length_c   1.000
_cell.angle_alpha   90.00
_cell.angle_beta   90.00
_cell.angle_gamma   90.00
#
_symmetry.space_group_name_H-M   'P 1'
#
loop_
_entity.id
_entity.type
_entity.pdbx_description
1 polymer ?
#
loop_
_entity_poly.entity_id
_entity_poly.type
_entity_poly.pdbx_seq_one_letter_code
_entity_poly.pdbx_strand_id
1 'polypeptide(L)'
;MAEVRSNDPLVNLSWKDRCTKLLEQVEEKHSAAKDVKGKTDDLLKEKKELEDKLKRIEEETEKASKQLKEMENDGLDKPINSSLLKLYTLITKLTFDIETPVNEPKGYIAGNSLETFQFDTAKHSQQFIIDSLWSLIEAQLKPNRETV
;
A
#
# COMPACT_ATOMS: atom_id res chain seq x y z
N MET A 1 31.15 40.53 -55.78
CA MET A 1 29.74 40.33 -55.39
C MET A 1 29.28 39.03 -56.02
N ALA A 2 29.09 37.96 -55.23
CA ALA A 2 28.63 36.69 -55.75
C ALA A 2 27.11 36.75 -55.93
N GLU A 3 26.64 36.63 -57.18
CA GLU A 3 25.22 36.47 -57.49
C GLU A 3 24.72 35.18 -56.86
N VAL A 4 23.84 35.30 -55.87
CA VAL A 4 23.03 34.19 -55.38
C VAL A 4 22.04 33.88 -56.50
N ARG A 5 22.43 33.01 -57.43
CA ARG A 5 21.48 32.40 -58.38
C ARG A 5 20.50 31.60 -57.55
N SER A 6 19.28 32.12 -57.42
CA SER A 6 18.16 31.39 -56.85
C SER A 6 17.91 30.16 -57.72
N ASN A 7 18.40 29.00 -57.29
CA ASN A 7 18.15 27.71 -57.91
C ASN A 7 16.74 27.25 -57.51
N ASP A 8 15.73 27.96 -58.01
CA ASP A 8 14.35 27.50 -57.90
C ASP A 8 14.11 26.45 -59.00
N PRO A 9 13.87 25.17 -58.64
CA PRO A 9 13.75 24.05 -59.57
C PRO A 9 12.56 24.17 -60.54
N LEU A 10 11.70 25.19 -60.37
CA LEU A 10 10.56 25.48 -61.24
C LEU A 10 10.90 26.43 -62.40
N VAL A 11 12.03 27.14 -62.36
CA VAL A 11 12.33 28.27 -63.29
C VAL A 11 12.60 27.83 -64.74
N ASN A 12 12.96 26.56 -64.97
CA ASN A 12 13.30 26.01 -66.29
C ASN A 12 12.23 25.06 -66.90
N LEU A 13 11.05 24.96 -66.30
CA LEU A 13 9.98 24.06 -66.78
C LEU A 13 8.97 24.80 -67.67
N SER A 14 8.27 24.07 -68.55
CA SER A 14 7.12 24.62 -69.28
C SER A 14 6.01 24.99 -68.31
N TRP A 15 5.15 25.96 -68.65
CA TRP A 15 4.06 26.40 -67.77
C TRP A 15 3.18 25.23 -67.30
N LYS A 16 2.89 24.28 -68.21
CA LYS A 16 2.11 23.09 -67.91
C LYS A 16 2.80 22.20 -66.86
N ASP A 17 4.09 21.96 -67.00
CA ASP A 17 4.85 21.12 -66.06
C ASP A 17 5.05 21.79 -64.70
N ARG A 18 5.14 23.13 -64.66
CA ARG A 18 5.13 23.89 -63.39
C ARG A 18 3.81 23.72 -62.66
N CYS A 19 2.69 23.86 -63.37
CA CYS A 19 1.36 23.66 -62.78
C CYS A 19 1.19 22.23 -62.24
N THR A 20 1.63 21.21 -62.99
CA THR A 20 1.56 19.81 -62.55
C THR A 20 2.40 19.56 -61.30
N LYS A 21 3.67 20.02 -61.25
CA LYS A 21 4.51 19.86 -60.06
C LYS A 21 3.98 20.62 -58.84
N LEU A 22 3.39 21.80 -59.03
CA LEU A 22 2.77 22.55 -57.94
C LEU A 22 1.53 21.83 -57.39
N LEU A 23 0.73 21.19 -58.25
CA LEU A 23 -0.40 20.36 -57.82
C LEU A 23 0.08 19.16 -57.02
N GLU A 24 1.09 18.44 -57.49
CA GLU A 24 1.70 17.30 -56.75
C GLU A 24 2.22 17.74 -55.38
N GLN A 25 2.94 18.86 -55.29
CA GLN A 25 3.43 19.41 -54.01
C GLN A 25 2.30 19.81 -53.07
N VAL A 26 1.19 20.32 -53.60
CA VAL A 26 0.01 20.69 -52.79
C VAL A 26 -0.71 19.43 -52.30
N GLU A 27 -0.86 18.39 -53.13
CA GLU A 27 -1.46 17.12 -52.75
C GLU A 27 -0.63 16.37 -51.69
N GLU A 28 0.70 16.36 -51.82
CA GLU A 28 1.61 15.80 -50.82
C GLU A 28 1.51 16.53 -49.48
N LYS A 29 1.55 17.88 -49.51
CA LYS A 29 1.40 18.70 -48.30
C LYS A 29 0.02 18.54 -47.66
N HIS A 30 -1.03 18.44 -48.47
CA HIS A 30 -2.40 18.23 -47.99
C HIS A 30 -2.54 16.86 -47.33
N SER A 31 -1.94 15.82 -47.92
CA SER A 31 -1.93 14.46 -47.34
C SER A 31 -1.16 14.42 -46.03
N ALA A 32 0.04 15.02 -45.98
CA ALA A 32 0.81 15.14 -44.75
C ALA A 32 0.07 15.93 -43.65
N ALA A 33 -0.63 17.02 -44.02
CA ALA A 33 -1.45 17.78 -43.07
C ALA A 33 -2.63 16.97 -42.53
N LYS A 34 -3.27 16.16 -43.37
CA LYS A 34 -4.36 15.25 -42.97
C LYS A 34 -3.87 14.18 -42.01
N ASP A 35 -2.70 13.61 -42.26
CA ASP A 35 -2.08 12.61 -41.39
C ASP A 35 -1.70 13.19 -40.02
N VAL A 36 -1.12 14.39 -40.00
CA VAL A 36 -0.80 15.11 -38.75
C VAL A 36 -2.08 15.44 -37.98
N LYS A 37 -3.15 15.86 -38.67
CA LYS A 37 -4.44 16.11 -38.03
C LYS A 37 -5.03 14.85 -37.41
N GLY A 38 -4.98 13.71 -38.10
CA GLY A 38 -5.42 12.42 -37.56
C GLY A 38 -4.66 12.04 -36.29
N LYS A 39 -3.32 12.14 -36.31
CA LYS A 39 -2.49 11.89 -35.13
C LYS A 39 -2.80 12.84 -33.96
N THR A 40 -3.11 14.10 -34.27
CA THR A 40 -3.47 15.10 -33.26
C THR A 40 -4.81 14.77 -32.61
N ASP A 41 -5.81 14.35 -33.41
CA ASP A 41 -7.13 13.97 -32.91
C ASP A 41 -7.05 12.70 -32.03
N ASP A 42 -6.18 11.74 -32.38
CA ASP A 42 -5.97 10.53 -31.58
C ASP A 42 -5.26 10.84 -30.25
N LEU A 43 -4.22 11.70 -30.27
CA LEU A 43 -3.58 12.19 -29.04
C LEU A 43 -4.56 12.96 -28.15
N LEU A 44 -5.50 13.71 -28.72
CA LEU A 44 -6.50 14.44 -27.96
C LEU A 44 -7.47 13.49 -27.23
N LYS A 45 -7.85 12.38 -27.87
CA LYS A 45 -8.67 11.33 -27.23
C LYS A 45 -7.91 10.66 -26.11
N GLU A 46 -6.65 10.28 -26.35
CA GLU A 46 -5.81 9.63 -25.34
C GLU A 46 -5.61 10.52 -24.12
N LYS A 47 -5.36 11.82 -24.33
CA LYS A 47 -5.27 12.82 -23.24
C LYS A 47 -6.53 12.84 -22.39
N LYS A 48 -7.72 12.85 -23.02
CA LYS A 48 -9.00 12.86 -22.30
C LYS A 48 -9.21 11.56 -21.50
N GLU A 49 -8.89 10.41 -22.09
CA GLU A 49 -8.96 9.13 -21.39
C GLU A 49 -8.01 9.06 -20.19
N LEU A 50 -6.81 9.62 -20.31
CA LEU A 50 -5.85 9.71 -19.21
C LEU A 50 -6.31 10.65 -18.11
N GLU A 51 -6.90 11.80 -18.45
CA GLU A 51 -7.49 12.72 -17.47
C GLU A 51 -8.63 12.06 -16.68
N ASP A 52 -9.51 11.32 -17.37
CA ASP A 52 -10.60 10.57 -16.72
C ASP A 52 -10.06 9.46 -15.81
N LYS A 53 -9.01 8.75 -16.22
CA LYS A 53 -8.33 7.74 -15.38
C LYS A 53 -7.68 8.38 -14.16
N LEU A 54 -7.01 9.51 -14.32
CA LEU A 54 -6.33 10.23 -13.25
C LEU A 54 -7.34 10.68 -12.20
N LYS A 55 -8.49 11.24 -12.62
CA LYS A 55 -9.57 11.63 -11.70
C LYS A 55 -10.11 10.45 -10.88
N ARG A 56 -10.27 9.27 -11.50
CA ARG A 56 -10.70 8.06 -10.77
C ARG A 56 -9.67 7.63 -9.73
N ILE A 57 -8.38 7.67 -10.07
CA ILE A 57 -7.29 7.33 -9.15
C ILE A 57 -7.25 8.34 -7.98
N GLU A 58 -7.45 9.63 -8.23
CA GLU A 58 -7.55 10.65 -7.18
C GLU A 58 -8.74 10.37 -6.24
N GLU A 59 -9.91 10.04 -6.78
CA GLU A 59 -11.08 9.69 -5.96
C GLU A 59 -10.87 8.40 -5.14
N GLU A 60 -10.22 7.38 -5.71
CA GLU A 60 -9.88 6.13 -5.02
C GLU A 60 -8.84 6.33 -3.93
N THR A 61 -7.80 7.14 -4.20
CA THR A 61 -6.76 7.46 -3.21
C THR A 61 -7.32 8.31 -2.07
N GLU A 62 -8.22 9.26 -2.35
CA GLU A 62 -8.89 10.03 -1.29
C GLU A 62 -9.77 9.13 -0.42
N LYS A 63 -10.52 8.19 -1.02
CA LYS A 63 -11.32 7.20 -0.27
C LYS A 63 -10.43 6.31 0.61
N ALA A 64 -9.35 5.78 0.05
CA ALA A 64 -8.39 4.97 0.80
C ALA A 64 -7.75 5.77 1.95
N SER A 65 -7.41 7.04 1.73
CA SER A 65 -6.87 7.91 2.77
C SER A 65 -7.88 8.20 3.88
N LYS A 66 -9.17 8.39 3.55
CA LYS A 66 -10.24 8.54 4.54
C LYS A 66 -10.41 7.25 5.37
N GLN A 67 -10.45 6.09 4.70
CA GLN A 67 -10.53 4.80 5.38
C GLN A 67 -9.32 4.54 6.29
N LEU A 68 -8.11 4.91 5.86
CA LEU A 68 -6.92 4.81 6.72
C LEU A 68 -7.00 5.72 7.94
N LYS A 69 -7.48 6.96 7.79
CA LYS A 69 -7.68 7.87 8.93
C LYS A 69 -8.79 7.41 9.87
N GLU A 70 -9.86 6.81 9.35
CA GLU A 70 -10.91 6.19 10.13
C GLU A 70 -10.37 4.97 10.88
N MET A 71 -9.59 4.10 10.24
CA MET A 71 -8.92 2.97 10.91
C MET A 71 -7.87 3.40 11.93
N GLU A 72 -7.12 4.48 11.68
CA GLU A 72 -6.24 5.07 12.68
C GLU A 72 -7.05 5.58 13.86
N ASN A 73 -8.14 6.32 13.65
CA ASN A 73 -8.95 6.84 14.75
C ASN A 73 -9.74 5.77 15.51
N ASP A 74 -10.27 4.75 14.83
CA ASP A 74 -10.98 3.62 15.45
C ASP A 74 -10.01 2.60 16.07
N GLY A 75 -8.77 2.53 15.58
CA GLY A 75 -7.67 1.74 16.14
C GLY A 75 -6.85 2.46 17.23
N LEU A 76 -7.02 3.78 17.38
CA LEU A 76 -6.40 4.59 18.44
C LEU A 76 -7.14 4.54 19.78
N ASP A 77 -8.12 3.65 19.93
CA ASP A 77 -8.62 3.19 21.21
C ASP A 77 -7.77 1.96 21.64
N LYS A 78 -6.58 2.05 22.26
CA LYS A 78 -6.00 3.03 23.18
C LYS A 78 -4.52 2.64 23.38
N PRO A 79 -3.55 3.58 23.49
CA PRO A 79 -2.26 3.30 24.14
C PRO A 79 -2.41 2.73 25.57
N ILE A 80 -3.59 2.91 26.19
CA ILE A 80 -4.00 2.26 27.44
C ILE A 80 -4.04 0.73 27.29
N ASN A 81 -4.50 0.15 26.17
CA ASN A 81 -4.56 -1.31 26.00
C ASN A 81 -3.17 -1.92 25.85
N SER A 82 -2.26 -1.29 25.09
CA SER A 82 -0.88 -1.78 24.97
C SER A 82 -0.10 -1.59 26.27
N SER A 83 -0.31 -0.49 26.98
CA SER A 83 0.33 -0.23 28.29
C SER A 83 -0.22 -1.16 29.38
N LEU A 84 -1.53 -1.42 29.38
CA LEU A 84 -2.17 -2.34 30.31
C LEU A 84 -1.73 -3.79 30.05
N LEU A 85 -1.66 -4.20 28.78
CA LEU A 85 -1.10 -5.51 28.42
C LEU A 85 0.36 -5.65 28.88
N LYS A 86 1.17 -4.62 28.63
CA LYS A 86 2.56 -4.56 29.12
C LYS A 86 2.61 -4.66 30.65
N LEU A 87 1.73 -3.97 31.38
CA LEU A 87 1.66 -4.06 32.84
C LEU A 87 1.30 -5.47 33.31
N TYR A 88 0.31 -6.13 32.70
CA TYR A 88 -0.04 -7.51 33.02
C TYR A 88 1.14 -8.45 32.78
N THR A 89 1.82 -8.34 31.64
CA THR A 89 3.01 -9.15 31.34
C THR A 89 4.16 -8.85 32.30
N LEU A 90 4.36 -7.60 32.71
CA LEU A 90 5.42 -7.25 33.67
C LEU A 90 5.17 -7.83 35.06
N ILE A 91 3.91 -7.81 35.54
CA ILE A 91 3.54 -8.31 36.86
C ILE A 91 3.56 -9.83 36.89
N THR A 92 2.91 -10.46 35.92
CA THR A 92 2.65 -11.90 35.94
C THR A 92 3.72 -12.70 35.24
N LYS A 93 4.45 -12.08 34.30
CA LYS A 93 5.36 -12.75 33.35
C LYS A 93 4.68 -13.88 32.55
N LEU A 94 3.35 -13.88 32.49
CA LEU A 94 2.56 -14.80 31.70
C LEU A 94 2.65 -14.45 30.23
N THR A 95 2.83 -15.48 29.41
CA THR A 95 2.66 -15.42 27.97
C THR A 95 1.73 -16.53 27.54
N PHE A 96 0.61 -16.15 26.90
CA PHE A 96 -0.37 -17.10 26.38
C PHE A 96 -0.01 -17.52 24.95
N ASP A 97 -0.32 -18.77 24.63
CA ASP A 97 -0.27 -19.32 23.29
C ASP A 97 -1.49 -18.83 22.49
N ILE A 98 -1.25 -17.95 21.51
CA ILE A 98 -2.31 -17.26 20.74
C ILE A 98 -2.93 -18.21 19.70
N GLU A 99 -2.26 -19.30 19.35
CA GLU A 99 -2.77 -20.28 18.37
C GLU A 99 -3.73 -21.30 19.01
N THR A 100 -3.76 -21.36 20.35
CA THR A 100 -4.58 -22.32 21.09
C THR A 100 -6.04 -21.83 21.22
N PRO A 101 -7.05 -22.73 21.12
CA PRO A 101 -8.46 -22.36 21.28
C PRO A 101 -8.76 -21.71 22.64
N VAL A 102 -9.75 -20.81 22.67
CA VAL A 102 -10.15 -20.04 23.88
C VAL A 102 -10.51 -20.92 25.07
N ASN A 103 -10.95 -22.17 24.82
CA ASN A 103 -11.33 -23.12 25.87
C ASN A 103 -10.14 -23.81 26.53
N GLU A 104 -8.94 -23.63 26.00
CA GLU A 104 -7.72 -24.25 26.51
C GLU A 104 -6.65 -23.18 26.83
N PRO A 105 -6.79 -22.43 27.94
CA PRO A 105 -5.77 -21.46 28.34
C PRO A 105 -4.43 -22.15 28.52
N LYS A 106 -3.50 -21.88 27.61
CA LYS A 106 -2.18 -22.51 27.53
C LYS A 106 -1.12 -21.44 27.38
N GLY A 107 0.05 -21.69 27.95
CA GLY A 107 1.16 -20.75 27.88
C GLY A 107 2.30 -21.10 28.80
N TYR A 108 3.09 -20.08 29.12
CA TYR A 108 4.22 -20.20 30.02
C TYR A 108 4.40 -18.95 30.90
N ILE A 109 5.14 -19.11 32.00
CA ILE A 109 5.60 -18.05 32.89
C ILE A 109 7.12 -18.00 32.81
N ALA A 110 7.66 -16.85 32.41
CA ALA A 110 9.11 -16.63 32.30
C ALA A 110 9.66 -15.94 33.56
N GLY A 111 9.86 -16.72 34.63
CA GLY A 111 10.31 -16.25 35.93
C GLY A 111 11.79 -16.50 36.21
N ASN A 112 12.09 -16.96 37.43
CA ASN A 112 13.42 -17.53 37.77
C ASN A 112 13.65 -18.85 37.03
N SER A 113 12.56 -19.55 36.71
CA SER A 113 12.51 -20.74 35.87
C SER A 113 11.39 -20.56 34.83
N LEU A 114 11.45 -21.36 33.76
CA LEU A 114 10.40 -21.40 32.75
C LEU A 114 9.41 -22.50 33.11
N GLU A 115 8.18 -22.13 33.44
CA GLU A 115 7.10 -23.07 33.75
C GLU A 115 5.97 -22.94 32.73
N THR A 116 5.45 -24.08 32.27
CA THR A 116 4.32 -24.13 31.33
C THR A 116 3.03 -24.45 32.07
N PHE A 117 1.92 -23.94 31.57
CA PHE A 117 0.58 -24.29 32.06
C PHE A 117 -0.34 -24.61 30.89
N GLN A 118 -1.32 -25.49 31.15
CA GLN A 118 -2.40 -25.78 30.24
C GLN A 118 -3.64 -26.14 31.07
N PHE A 119 -4.71 -25.41 30.84
CA PHE A 119 -6.01 -25.65 31.46
C PHE A 119 -7.04 -25.99 30.41
N ASP A 120 -8.14 -26.57 30.87
CA ASP A 120 -9.33 -26.86 30.07
C ASP A 120 -10.52 -26.26 30.83
N THR A 121 -11.19 -25.28 30.23
CA THR A 121 -12.30 -24.55 30.86
C THR A 121 -13.56 -25.40 31.01
N ALA A 122 -13.66 -26.54 30.34
CA ALA A 122 -14.74 -27.50 30.55
C ALA A 122 -14.49 -28.39 31.78
N LYS A 123 -13.22 -28.58 32.18
CA LYS A 123 -12.83 -29.43 33.32
C LYS A 123 -12.51 -28.63 34.59
N HIS A 124 -12.06 -27.38 34.45
CA HIS A 124 -11.62 -26.56 35.56
C HIS A 124 -12.48 -25.32 35.70
N SER A 125 -12.86 -24.98 36.93
CA SER A 125 -13.55 -23.73 37.21
C SER A 125 -12.61 -22.54 36.98
N GLN A 126 -13.18 -21.38 36.64
CA GLN A 126 -12.41 -20.15 36.49
C GLN A 126 -11.61 -19.82 37.76
N GLN A 127 -12.19 -20.03 38.94
CA GLN A 127 -11.50 -19.79 40.22
C GLN A 127 -10.27 -20.69 40.36
N PHE A 128 -10.41 -21.99 40.05
CA PHE A 128 -9.28 -22.93 40.11
C PHE A 128 -8.14 -22.52 39.18
N ILE A 129 -8.47 -22.08 37.95
CA ILE A 129 -7.47 -21.62 36.97
C ILE A 129 -6.73 -20.38 37.51
N ILE A 130 -7.48 -19.40 38.04
CA ILE A 130 -6.91 -18.17 38.61
C ILE A 130 -5.99 -18.49 39.79
N ASP A 131 -6.43 -19.32 40.74
CA ASP A 131 -5.65 -19.69 41.92
C ASP A 131 -4.38 -20.46 41.53
N SER A 132 -4.48 -21.35 40.55
CA SER A 132 -3.34 -22.11 40.02
C SER A 132 -2.32 -21.18 39.36
N LEU A 133 -2.77 -20.23 38.53
CA LEU A 133 -1.89 -19.25 37.88
C LEU A 133 -1.18 -18.37 38.91
N TRP A 134 -1.90 -17.85 39.91
CA TRP A 134 -1.27 -17.05 40.97
C TRP A 134 -0.27 -17.86 41.80
N SER A 135 -0.56 -19.13 42.09
CA SER A 135 0.38 -20.01 42.78
C SER A 135 1.70 -20.18 42.02
N LEU A 136 1.64 -20.36 40.70
CA LEU A 136 2.83 -20.44 39.84
C LEU A 136 3.59 -19.11 39.82
N ILE A 137 2.89 -17.97 39.69
CA ILE A 137 3.50 -16.64 39.72
C ILE A 137 4.24 -16.41 41.04
N GLU A 138 3.62 -16.74 42.18
CA GLU A 138 4.22 -16.60 43.50
C GLU A 138 5.44 -17.50 43.68
N ALA A 139 5.42 -18.71 43.13
CA ALA A 139 6.57 -19.61 43.13
C ALA A 139 7.78 -18.98 42.41
N GLN A 140 7.54 -18.28 41.30
CA GLN A 140 8.59 -17.58 40.55
C GLN A 140 9.12 -16.32 41.24
N LEU A 141 8.38 -15.72 42.18
CA LEU A 141 8.80 -14.52 42.92
C LEU A 141 9.66 -14.84 44.15
N LYS A 142 9.67 -16.08 44.63
CA LYS A 142 10.49 -16.46 45.78
C LYS A 142 11.97 -16.50 45.36
N PRO A 143 12.86 -15.79 46.06
CA PRO A 143 14.29 -15.86 45.76
C PRO A 143 14.80 -17.28 46.01
N ASN A 144 15.64 -17.79 45.11
CA ASN A 144 16.39 -19.03 45.32
C ASN A 144 17.18 -18.91 46.62
N ARG A 145 16.67 -19.48 47.71
CA ARG A 145 17.39 -19.64 48.97
C ARG A 145 18.30 -20.86 48.91
N GLU A 146 19.10 -20.97 47.87
CA GLU A 146 20.11 -22.02 47.75
C GLU A 146 21.38 -21.41 47.15
N THR A 147 22.20 -20.86 48.04
CA THR A 147 23.66 -20.71 47.93
C THR A 147 24.15 -20.18 49.28
N VAL A 148 24.30 -21.10 50.24
CA VAL A 148 25.21 -20.95 51.38
C VAL A 148 26.30 -22.00 51.19
#